data_AF-A0A328UDQ2-F1
#
_entry.id   AF-A0A328UDQ2-F1
#
_cell.length_a   1.000
_cell.length_b   1.000
_cell.length_c   1.000
_cell.angle_alpha   90.00
_cell.angle_beta   90.00
_cell.angle_gamma   90.00
#
_symmetry.space_group_name_H-M   'P 1'
#
loop_
_entity.id
_entity.type
_entity.pdbx_description
1 polymer ?
#
loop_
_entity_poly.entity_id
_entity_poly.type
_entity_poly.pdbx_seq_one_letter_code
_entity_poly.pdbx_strand_id
1 'polypeptide(L)'
;MKEITLKELQTAIAAIDHKNHAADQYFYKLAEEVGELAKAIRKGRRLESCGGIKGTVEEELYDVLYYTVCLANILEIDLTACAALKEKLNAEKYGRKCIFDV
;
A
#
# COMPACT_ATOMS: atom_id res chain seq x y z
N MET A 1 -7.39 9.96 15.69
CA MET A 1 -6.59 10.18 14.46
C MET A 1 -7.46 10.88 13.44
N LYS A 2 -6.89 11.77 12.61
CA LYS A 2 -7.58 12.34 11.45
C LYS A 2 -7.61 11.29 10.35
N GLU A 3 -8.72 11.18 9.63
CA GLU A 3 -8.76 10.42 8.38
C GLU A 3 -7.86 11.10 7.34
N ILE A 4 -7.19 10.30 6.51
CA ILE A 4 -6.35 10.80 5.42
C ILE A 4 -6.75 10.11 4.11
N THR A 5 -6.71 10.87 3.04
CA THR A 5 -6.86 10.38 1.67
C THR A 5 -5.60 9.65 1.20
N LEU A 6 -5.72 8.88 0.12
CA LEU A 6 -4.56 8.24 -0.52
C LEU A 6 -3.50 9.26 -0.96
N LYS A 7 -3.94 10.44 -1.44
CA LYS A 7 -3.04 11.54 -1.82
C LYS A 7 -2.33 12.16 -0.62
N GLU A 8 -3.03 12.35 0.49
CA GLU A 8 -2.41 12.78 1.75
C GLU A 8 -1.41 11.73 2.26
N LEU A 9 -1.70 10.44 2.14
CA LEU A 9 -0.76 9.36 2.48
C LEU A 9 0.50 9.41 1.63
N GLN A 10 0.37 9.54 0.29
CA GLN A 10 1.51 9.71 -0.61
C GLN A 10 2.38 10.92 -0.20
N THR A 11 1.73 12.06 0.07
CA THR A 11 2.41 13.30 0.47
C THR A 11 3.13 13.15 1.82
N ALA A 12 2.48 12.53 2.80
CA ALA A 12 3.04 12.32 4.13
C ALA A 12 4.26 11.38 4.09
N ILE A 13 4.21 10.30 3.31
CA ILE A 13 5.32 9.36 3.15
C ILE A 13 6.50 10.03 2.42
N ALA A 14 6.24 10.78 1.34
CA ALA A 14 7.29 11.50 0.62
C ALA A 14 8.04 12.51 1.51
N ALA A 15 7.37 13.11 2.50
CA ALA A 15 7.99 14.06 3.41
C ALA A 15 8.98 13.43 4.40
N ILE A 16 8.83 12.14 4.72
CA ILE A 16 9.66 11.43 5.70
C ILE A 16 10.63 10.42 5.07
N ASP A 17 10.36 9.97 3.84
CA ASP A 17 11.16 8.97 3.14
C ASP A 17 11.32 9.31 1.65
N HIS A 18 12.49 9.88 1.31
CA HIS A 18 12.81 10.38 -0.02
C HIS A 18 14.24 10.00 -0.46
N LYS A 19 14.76 8.84 -0.03
CA LYS A 19 16.17 8.49 -0.27
C LYS A 19 16.45 8.22 -1.76
N ASN A 20 17.08 9.21 -2.40
CA ASN A 20 17.96 9.12 -3.58
C ASN A 20 17.54 8.21 -4.75
N HIS A 21 16.24 8.16 -5.10
CA HIS A 21 15.76 7.62 -6.38
C HIS A 21 16.12 6.15 -6.69
N ALA A 22 16.47 5.34 -5.68
CA ALA A 22 16.83 3.94 -5.88
C ALA A 22 15.57 3.05 -5.93
N ALA A 23 14.80 3.15 -7.02
CA ALA A 23 13.55 2.41 -7.19
C ALA A 23 13.72 0.88 -7.01
N ASP A 24 14.88 0.35 -7.38
CA ASP A 24 15.27 -1.05 -7.18
C ASP A 24 15.35 -1.43 -5.68
N GLN A 25 15.94 -0.56 -4.85
CA GLN A 25 16.04 -0.80 -3.41
C GLN A 25 14.67 -0.84 -2.73
N TYR A 26 13.78 0.08 -3.10
CA TYR A 26 12.40 0.08 -2.58
C TYR A 26 11.59 -1.11 -3.11
N PHE A 27 11.89 -1.59 -4.32
CA PHE A 27 11.31 -2.82 -4.83
C PHE A 27 11.79 -4.05 -4.04
N TYR A 28 13.07 -4.13 -3.66
CA TYR A 28 13.56 -5.19 -2.79
C TYR A 28 12.86 -5.18 -1.44
N LYS A 29 12.72 -3.99 -0.82
CA LYS A 29 11.95 -3.84 0.41
C LYS A 29 10.50 -4.30 0.25
N LEU A 30 9.80 -3.85 -0.79
CA LEU A 30 8.44 -4.33 -1.08
C LEU A 30 8.37 -5.87 -1.16
N ALA A 31 9.33 -6.50 -1.84
CA ALA A 31 9.38 -7.96 -1.97
C ALA A 31 9.64 -8.65 -0.63
N GLU A 32 10.48 -8.08 0.24
CA GLU A 32 10.70 -8.55 1.61
C GLU A 32 9.39 -8.52 2.42
N GLU A 33 8.67 -7.39 2.41
CA GLU A 33 7.43 -7.22 3.19
C GLU A 33 6.31 -8.15 2.70
N VAL A 34 6.25 -8.44 1.39
CA VAL A 34 5.33 -9.47 0.87
C VAL A 34 5.67 -10.87 1.43
N GLY A 35 6.95 -11.18 1.61
CA GLY A 35 7.41 -12.42 2.24
C GLY A 35 7.07 -12.48 3.73
N GLU A 36 7.22 -11.36 4.44
CA GLU A 36 6.85 -11.20 5.85
C GLU A 36 5.33 -11.37 6.03
N LEU A 37 4.53 -10.73 5.16
CA LEU A 37 3.08 -10.89 5.09
C LEU A 37 2.67 -12.35 4.88
N ALA A 38 3.29 -13.04 3.92
CA ALA A 38 3.01 -14.46 3.69
C ALA A 38 3.29 -15.32 4.93
N LYS A 39 4.38 -15.01 5.65
CA LYS A 39 4.75 -15.69 6.91
C LYS A 39 3.77 -15.37 8.04
N ALA A 40 3.31 -14.14 8.17
CA ALA A 40 2.33 -13.73 9.18
C ALA A 40 0.97 -14.40 8.95
N ILE A 41 0.50 -14.42 7.69
CA ILE A 41 -0.74 -15.11 7.28
C ILE A 41 -0.64 -16.61 7.58
N ARG A 42 0.45 -17.27 7.15
CA ARG A 42 0.66 -18.71 7.40
C ARG A 42 0.62 -19.05 8.88
N LYS A 43 1.13 -18.16 9.73
CA LYS A 43 1.14 -18.34 11.19
C LYS A 43 -0.15 -17.88 11.88
N GLY A 44 -1.11 -17.30 11.15
CA GLY A 44 -2.34 -16.76 11.71
C GLY A 44 -2.10 -15.64 12.73
N ARG A 45 -1.00 -14.89 12.62
CA ARG A 45 -0.64 -13.86 13.61
C ARG A 45 -1.48 -12.62 13.38
N ARG A 46 -2.49 -12.42 14.21
CA ARG A 46 -3.39 -11.26 14.16
C ARG A 46 -3.15 -10.36 15.36
N LEU A 47 -3.32 -9.05 15.18
CA LEU A 47 -3.19 -8.04 16.23
C LEU A 47 -3.94 -8.42 17.52
N GLU A 48 -5.21 -8.81 17.35
CA GLU A 48 -6.12 -9.27 18.39
C GLU A 48 -5.58 -10.44 19.22
N SER A 49 -4.73 -11.30 18.62
CA SER A 49 -4.17 -12.49 19.27
C SER A 49 -2.77 -12.29 19.86
N CYS A 50 -2.04 -11.26 19.41
CA CYS A 50 -0.61 -11.08 19.71
C CYS A 50 -0.32 -9.99 20.74
N GLY A 51 -1.32 -9.23 21.19
CA GLY A 51 -1.15 -8.15 22.18
C GLY A 51 -0.32 -6.96 21.68
N GLY A 52 -0.02 -6.91 20.38
CA GLY A 52 0.77 -5.89 19.72
C GLY A 52 0.87 -6.15 18.21
N ILE A 53 1.23 -5.11 17.45
CA ILE A 53 1.22 -5.15 15.98
C ILE A 53 2.40 -5.93 15.39
N LYS A 54 3.48 -6.14 16.17
CA LYS A 54 4.74 -6.69 15.66
C LYS A 54 4.65 -8.14 15.14
N GLY A 55 4.98 -8.34 13.88
CA GLY A 55 4.94 -9.56 13.09
C GLY A 55 3.52 -10.09 12.88
N THR A 56 2.51 -9.20 12.89
CA THR A 56 1.11 -9.55 12.61
C THR A 56 0.73 -9.17 11.19
N VAL A 57 -0.31 -9.82 10.67
CA VAL A 57 -0.85 -9.53 9.32
C VAL A 57 -1.13 -8.05 9.12
N GLU A 58 -1.57 -7.34 10.17
CA GLU A 58 -1.85 -5.91 10.13
C GLU A 58 -0.60 -5.04 9.93
N GLU A 59 0.53 -5.37 10.57
CA GLU A 59 1.82 -4.69 10.31
C GLU A 59 2.24 -4.93 8.87
N GLU A 60 2.31 -6.20 8.46
CA GLU A 60 2.87 -6.53 7.15
C GLU A 60 2.00 -6.03 5.98
N LEU A 61 0.67 -5.96 6.16
CA LEU A 61 -0.22 -5.33 5.18
C LEU A 61 0.07 -3.82 5.05
N TYR A 62 0.35 -3.15 6.17
CA TYR A 62 0.72 -1.75 6.14
C TYR A 62 2.11 -1.56 5.52
N ASP A 63 3.07 -2.43 5.81
CA ASP A 63 4.42 -2.34 5.24
C ASP A 63 4.41 -2.58 3.72
N VAL A 64 3.59 -3.51 3.23
CA VAL A 64 3.34 -3.67 1.77
C VAL A 64 2.72 -2.40 1.17
N LEU A 65 1.73 -1.80 1.83
CA LEU A 65 1.15 -0.53 1.38
C LEU A 65 2.19 0.60 1.40
N TYR A 66 3.01 0.68 2.44
CA TYR A 66 4.04 1.70 2.63
C TYR A 66 5.05 1.68 1.48
N TYR A 67 5.66 0.53 1.19
CA TYR A 67 6.63 0.44 0.09
C TYR A 67 5.99 0.55 -1.29
N THR A 68 4.71 0.18 -1.44
CA THR A 68 3.95 0.49 -2.67
C THR A 68 3.83 2.00 -2.88
N VAL A 69 3.53 2.75 -1.83
CA VAL A 69 3.46 4.21 -1.87
C VAL A 69 4.83 4.83 -2.10
N CYS A 70 5.89 4.34 -1.45
CA CYS A 70 7.25 4.82 -1.69
C CYS A 70 7.66 4.64 -3.16
N LEU A 71 7.40 3.47 -3.76
CA LEU A 71 7.66 3.22 -5.18
C LEU A 71 6.86 4.17 -6.08
N ALA A 72 5.58 4.37 -5.79
CA ALA A 72 4.77 5.33 -6.54
C ALA A 72 5.35 6.74 -6.47
N ASN A 73 5.78 7.19 -5.29
CA ASN A 73 6.39 8.50 -5.10
C ASN A 73 7.72 8.63 -5.85
N ILE A 74 8.61 7.62 -5.79
CA ILE A 74 9.91 7.62 -6.49
C ILE A 74 9.73 7.66 -8.01
N LEU A 75 8.70 6.98 -8.52
CA LEU A 75 8.37 6.93 -9.94
C LEU A 75 7.43 8.06 -10.39
N GLU A 76 7.13 9.02 -9.50
CA GLU A 76 6.25 10.17 -9.76
C GLU A 76 4.82 9.76 -10.22
N ILE A 77 4.29 8.69 -9.65
CA ILE A 77 2.97 8.12 -9.96
C ILE A 77 1.91 8.63 -8.98
N ASP A 78 0.82 9.19 -9.50
CA ASP A 78 -0.39 9.51 -8.73
C ASP A 78 -1.28 8.26 -8.57
N LEU A 79 -1.26 7.65 -7.40
CA LEU A 79 -2.04 6.43 -7.11
C LEU A 79 -3.54 6.69 -7.13
N THR A 80 -4.00 7.90 -6.81
CA THR A 80 -5.43 8.26 -6.83
C THR A 80 -5.92 8.28 -8.28
N ALA A 81 -5.14 8.87 -9.18
CA ALA A 81 -5.44 8.85 -10.62
C ALA A 81 -5.40 7.42 -11.17
N CYS A 82 -4.40 6.61 -10.79
CA CYS A 82 -4.33 5.19 -11.18
C CYS A 82 -5.55 4.40 -10.72
N ALA A 83 -5.99 4.59 -9.47
CA ALA A 83 -7.16 3.93 -8.93
C ALA A 83 -8.42 4.28 -9.73
N ALA A 84 -8.65 5.56 -10.03
CA ALA A 84 -9.79 6.01 -10.81
C ALA A 84 -9.79 5.41 -12.24
N LEU A 85 -8.64 5.40 -12.92
CA LEU A 85 -8.52 4.83 -14.27
C LEU A 85 -8.74 3.31 -14.27
N LYS A 86 -8.08 2.59 -13.34
CA LYS A 86 -8.17 1.13 -13.27
C LYS A 86 -9.58 0.67 -12.92
N GLU A 87 -10.28 1.43 -12.09
CA GLU A 87 -11.59 1.07 -11.59
C GLU A 87 -12.71 1.31 -12.60
N LYS A 88 -12.60 2.34 -13.44
CA LYS A 88 -13.46 2.48 -14.64
C LYS A 88 -13.36 1.26 -15.54
N LEU A 89 -12.13 0.80 -15.82
CA LEU A 89 -11.90 -0.42 -16.60
C LEU A 89 -12.48 -1.68 -15.91
N ASN A 90 -12.44 -1.75 -14.57
CA ASN A 90 -13.01 -2.88 -13.83
C ASN A 90 -14.55 -2.85 -13.87
N ALA A 91 -15.14 -1.67 -13.75
CA ALA A 91 -16.58 -1.46 -13.84
C ALA A 91 -17.13 -1.96 -15.18
N GLU A 92 -16.47 -1.58 -16.28
CA GLU A 92 -16.78 -2.06 -17.63
C GLU A 92 -16.60 -3.58 -17.74
N LYS A 93 -15.45 -4.11 -17.32
CA LYS A 93 -15.12 -5.55 -17.43
C LYS A 93 -16.11 -6.43 -16.69
N TYR A 94 -16.57 -6.01 -15.51
CA TYR A 94 -17.42 -6.82 -14.63
C TYR A 94 -18.89 -6.40 -14.65
N GLY A 95 -19.29 -5.44 -15.50
CA GLY A 95 -20.68 -4.99 -15.62
C GLY A 95 -21.24 -4.43 -14.31
N ARG A 96 -20.42 -3.70 -13.54
CA ARG A 96 -20.79 -3.12 -12.24
C ARG A 96 -20.51 -1.62 -12.22
N LYS A 97 -21.05 -0.89 -11.23
CA LYS A 97 -20.72 0.53 -11.04
C LYS A 97 -19.25 0.71 -10.66
N CYS A 98 -18.64 1.79 -11.15
CA CYS A 98 -17.35 2.26 -10.68
C CYS A 98 -17.51 2.86 -9.28
N ILE A 99 -16.60 2.56 -8.36
CA ILE A 99 -16.68 3.09 -6.99
C ILE A 99 -16.45 4.61 -6.91
N PHE A 100 -15.94 5.21 -7.99
CA PHE A 100 -15.74 6.66 -8.11
C PHE A 100 -16.90 7.38 -8.81
N ASP A 101 -17.89 6.64 -9.31
CA ASP A 101 -19.12 7.23 -9.82
C ASP A 101 -20.00 7.56 -8.61
N VAL A 102 -19.95 8.81 -8.16
CA VAL A 102 -20.83 9.37 -7.10
C VAL A 102 -22.10 9.91 -7.73
#